data_AF-A0A565BBI5-F1
#
_entry.id   AF-A0A565BBI5-F1
#
_cell.length_a   1.000
_cell.length_b   1.000
_cell.length_c   1.000
_cell.angle_alpha   90.00
_cell.angle_beta   90.00
_cell.angle_gamma   90.00
#
_symmetry.space_group_name_H-M   'P 1'
#
loop_
_entity.id
_entity.type
_entity.pdbx_description
1 polymer ?
#
loop_
_entity_poly.entity_id
_entity_poly.type
_entity_poly.pdbx_seq_one_letter_code
_entity_poly.pdbx_strand_id
1 'polypeptide(L)'
;MDIWAWRRDGENFSWVHEHQDTIPFDDDEDDDLVLAMTSSKNLILCMTLTHWFSYDVGTRIWRKKREKFAKFAYISVLPFTESVLPCNGGVML
;
A
#
# COMPACT_ATOMS: atom_id res chain seq x y z
N MET A 1 -9.79 4.26 -1.98
CA MET A 1 -10.72 4.71 -0.91
C MET A 1 -11.49 5.90 -1.44
N ASP A 2 -12.82 5.86 -1.36
CA ASP A 2 -13.67 6.92 -1.88
C ASP A 2 -14.12 7.84 -0.75
N ILE A 3 -14.09 9.14 -0.99
CA ILE A 3 -14.62 10.16 -0.10
C ILE A 3 -15.86 10.75 -0.75
N TRP A 4 -17.00 10.48 -0.12
CA TRP A 4 -18.28 11.07 -0.45
C TRP A 4 -18.65 12.09 0.60
N ALA A 5 -18.91 13.32 0.18
CA ALA A 5 -19.38 14.38 1.07
C ALA A 5 -20.88 14.59 0.88
N TRP A 6 -21.60 14.65 1.99
CA TRP A 6 -23.00 15.05 1.98
C TRP A 6 -23.06 16.58 1.87
N ARG A 7 -23.55 17.10 0.74
CA ARG A 7 -23.66 18.54 0.50
C ARG A 7 -25.11 18.96 0.36
N ARG A 8 -25.36 20.20 0.78
CA ARG A 8 -26.63 20.91 0.59
C ARG A 8 -26.40 22.08 -0.35
N ASP A 9 -27.17 22.13 -1.43
CA ASP A 9 -27.19 23.26 -2.35
C ASP A 9 -28.63 23.79 -2.46
N GLY A 10 -28.90 24.88 -1.73
CA GLY A 10 -30.26 25.37 -1.51
C GLY A 10 -31.14 24.34 -0.78
N GLU A 11 -32.23 23.92 -1.43
CA GLU A 11 -33.16 22.90 -0.92
C GLU A 11 -32.75 21.47 -1.28
N ASN A 12 -31.76 21.28 -2.16
CA ASN A 12 -31.34 19.97 -2.60
C ASN A 12 -30.21 19.40 -1.72
N PHE A 13 -30.28 18.09 -1.48
CA PHE A 13 -29.24 17.35 -0.78
C PHE A 13 -28.73 16.21 -1.66
N SER A 14 -27.43 16.08 -1.76
CA SER A 14 -26.81 15.00 -2.53
C SER A 14 -25.47 14.57 -1.94
N TRP A 15 -25.15 13.30 -2.16
CA TRP A 15 -23.79 12.80 -2.00
C TRP A 15 -22.98 13.27 -3.20
N VAL A 16 -21.94 14.06 -2.94
CA VAL A 16 -20.98 14.49 -3.96
C VAL A 16 -19.72 13.68 -3.76
N HIS A 17 -19.28 13.03 -4.83
CA HIS A 17 -18.00 12.32 -4.84
C HIS A 17 -16.88 13.37 -4.88
N GLU A 18 -16.16 13.53 -3.79
CA GLU A 18 -15.09 14.54 -3.69
C GLU A 18 -13.74 13.98 -4.12
N HIS A 19 -13.48 12.71 -3.81
CA HIS A 19 -12.18 12.11 -4.05
C HIS A 19 -12.29 10.60 -4.21
N GLN A 20 -11.61 10.08 -5.23
CA GLN A 20 -11.41 8.65 -5.45
C GLN A 20 -9.91 8.38 -5.39
N ASP A 21 -9.45 7.71 -4.33
CA ASP A 21 -8.11 7.14 -4.34
C ASP A 21 -8.13 5.87 -5.19
N THR A 22 -7.74 6.03 -6.46
CA THR A 22 -7.45 4.89 -7.35
C THR A 22 -6.11 4.30 -6.96
N ILE A 23 -6.14 3.03 -6.57
CA ILE A 23 -4.95 2.28 -6.23
C ILE A 23 -4.58 1.44 -7.46
N PRO A 24 -3.33 1.52 -7.95
CA PRO A 24 -2.96 0.99 -9.26
C PRO A 24 -2.92 -0.55 -9.35
N PHE A 25 -3.26 -1.26 -8.28
CA PHE A 25 -3.31 -2.72 -8.21
C PHE A 25 -4.73 -3.29 -8.03
N ASP A 26 -5.77 -2.45 -7.91
CA ASP A 26 -7.18 -2.89 -7.90
C ASP A 26 -7.74 -3.10 -9.32
N ASP A 27 -7.14 -2.48 -10.34
CA ASP A 27 -7.62 -2.49 -11.74
C ASP A 27 -6.86 -3.48 -12.64
N ASP A 28 -5.81 -4.14 -12.16
CA ASP A 28 -5.11 -5.17 -12.92
C ASP A 28 -5.94 -6.48 -12.86
N GLU A 29 -6.14 -7.15 -13.99
CA GLU A 29 -6.95 -8.41 -14.10
C GLU A 29 -6.44 -9.57 -13.21
N ASP A 30 -5.23 -9.41 -12.69
CA ASP A 30 -4.65 -10.28 -11.69
C ASP A 30 -4.97 -9.65 -10.32
N ASP A 31 -5.80 -10.29 -9.49
CA ASP A 31 -6.06 -9.93 -8.08
C ASP A 31 -4.73 -9.89 -7.28
N ASP A 32 -3.91 -8.88 -7.52
CA ASP A 32 -2.49 -8.89 -7.21
C ASP A 32 -2.31 -8.44 -5.76
N LEU A 33 -2.30 -9.42 -4.87
CA LEU A 33 -2.20 -9.18 -3.44
C LEU A 33 -0.89 -8.45 -3.10
N VAL A 34 -1.00 -7.41 -2.26
CA VAL A 34 0.17 -6.76 -1.66
C VAL A 34 0.86 -7.74 -0.71
N LEU A 35 2.09 -8.14 -1.07
CA LEU A 35 2.91 -9.07 -0.30
C LEU A 35 3.71 -8.37 0.80
N ALA A 36 4.21 -7.17 0.50
CA ALA A 36 5.00 -6.38 1.43
C ALA A 36 4.83 -4.89 1.17
N MET A 37 4.86 -4.11 2.24
CA MET A 37 4.80 -2.66 2.19
C MET A 37 5.84 -2.07 3.13
N THR A 38 6.53 -1.03 2.69
CA THR A 38 7.46 -0.26 3.51
C THR A 38 7.36 1.22 3.19
N SER A 39 7.87 2.06 4.07
CA SER A 39 7.89 3.51 3.87
C SER A 39 9.30 4.05 4.04
N SER A 40 9.64 5.06 3.26
CA SER A 40 10.89 5.81 3.37
C SER A 40 10.62 7.28 3.06
N LYS A 41 10.72 8.12 4.09
CA LYS A 41 10.43 9.56 3.99
C LYS A 41 9.03 9.81 3.40
N ASN A 42 8.95 10.40 2.20
CA ASN A 42 7.71 10.73 1.49
C ASN A 42 7.31 9.67 0.47
N LEU A 43 7.93 8.49 0.50
CA LEU A 43 7.63 7.40 -0.42
C LEU A 43 7.08 6.20 0.34
N ILE A 44 5.96 5.67 -0.13
CA ILE A 44 5.47 4.34 0.25
C ILE A 44 5.84 3.40 -0.89
N LEU A 45 6.49 2.29 -0.57
CA LEU A 45 6.84 1.24 -1.51
C LEU A 45 5.95 0.04 -1.23
N CYS A 46 5.37 -0.51 -2.28
CA CYS A 46 4.45 -1.63 -2.24
C CYS A 46 4.91 -2.67 -3.25
N MET A 47 4.97 -3.93 -2.82
CA MET A 47 5.33 -5.06 -3.65
C MET A 47 4.15 -6.01 -3.72
N THR A 48 3.72 -6.31 -4.94
CA THR A 48 2.74 -7.37 -5.21
C THR A 48 3.45 -8.60 -5.76
N LEU A 49 2.70 -9.62 -6.18
CA LEU A 49 3.28 -10.80 -6.78
C LEU A 49 3.94 -10.45 -8.11
N THR A 50 3.34 -9.52 -8.87
CA THR A 50 3.77 -9.21 -10.24
C THR A 50 4.44 -7.85 -10.45
N HIS A 51 4.26 -6.91 -9.53
CA HIS A 51 4.69 -5.53 -9.73
C HIS A 51 5.26 -4.88 -8.48
N TRP A 52 6.02 -3.82 -8.72
CA TRP A 52 6.46 -2.89 -7.68
C TRP A 52 5.77 -1.56 -7.91
N PHE A 53 5.20 -1.02 -6.85
CA PHE A 53 4.53 0.27 -6.83
C PHE A 53 5.23 1.20 -5.85
N SER A 54 5.27 2.47 -6.23
CA SER A 54 5.72 3.54 -5.35
C SER A 54 4.68 4.64 -5.32
N TYR A 55 4.34 5.10 -4.13
CA TYR A 55 3.47 6.25 -3.92
C TYR A 55 4.28 7.39 -3.34
N ASP A 56 4.27 8.52 -4.03
CA ASP A 56 4.86 9.75 -3.52
C ASP A 56 3.78 10.53 -2.75
N VAL A 57 3.94 10.62 -1.43
CA VAL A 57 3.01 11.28 -0.50
C VAL A 57 2.92 12.78 -0.77
N GLY A 58 4.01 13.41 -1.24
CA GLY A 58 4.04 14.84 -1.53
C GLY A 58 3.20 15.20 -2.75
N THR A 59 3.32 14.42 -3.81
CA THR A 59 2.57 14.62 -5.06
C THR A 59 1.24 13.87 -5.11
N ARG A 60 1.03 12.90 -4.21
CA ARG A 60 -0.10 11.96 -4.17
C ARG A 60 -0.24 11.12 -5.44
N ILE A 61 0.89 10.75 -6.05
CA ILE A 61 0.91 10.02 -7.32
C ILE A 61 1.51 8.63 -7.13
N TRP A 62 0.81 7.63 -7.66
CA TRP A 62 1.31 6.27 -7.82
C TRP A 62 2.18 6.11 -9.07
N ARG A 63 3.24 5.32 -8.96
CA ARG A 63 4.10 4.92 -10.08
C ARG A 63 4.32 3.42 -10.05
N LYS A 64 3.95 2.75 -11.14
CA LYS A 64 4.17 1.32 -11.39
C LYS A 64 5.54 1.13 -12.03
N LYS A 65 6.40 0.30 -11.44
CA LYS A 65 7.65 -0.17 -12.04
C LYS A 65 7.48 -1.62 -12.49
N ARG A 66 7.64 -1.84 -13.80
CA ARG A 66 7.77 -3.18 -14.38
C ARG A 66 9.23 -3.61 -14.28
N GLU A 67 9.61 -4.28 -13.20
CA GLU A 67 10.87 -5.02 -13.18
C GLU A 67 10.62 -6.47 -13.62
N LYS A 68 11.51 -6.99 -14.46
CA LYS A 68 11.51 -8.41 -14.81
C LYS A 68 11.74 -9.19 -13.52
N PHE A 69 10.68 -9.86 -13.05
CA PHE A 69 10.65 -10.72 -11.89
C PHE A 69 12.02 -11.33 -11.56
N ALA A 70 12.59 -10.95 -10.42
CA ALA A 70 13.32 -11.95 -9.68
C ALA A 70 12.29 -13.04 -9.36
N LYS A 71 12.55 -14.29 -9.75
CA LYS A 71 11.77 -15.44 -9.31
C LYS A 71 11.90 -15.52 -7.79
N PHE A 72 11.09 -14.74 -7.08
CA PHE A 72 10.98 -14.87 -5.63
C PHE A 72 10.22 -16.17 -5.40
N ALA A 73 10.99 -17.27 -5.35
CA ALA A 73 10.52 -18.54 -4.87
C ALA A 73 10.17 -18.33 -3.39
N TYR A 74 8.86 -18.23 -3.12
CA TYR A 74 8.28 -18.14 -1.79
C TYR A 74 8.86 -17.03 -0.90
N ILE A 75 8.24 -15.84 -0.95
CA ILE A 75 8.38 -14.89 0.15
C ILE A 75 7.60 -15.49 1.32
N SER A 76 8.31 -16.09 2.28
CA SER A 76 7.75 -16.42 3.58
C SER A 76 7.38 -15.11 4.28
N VAL A 77 6.11 -14.72 4.17
CA VAL A 77 5.53 -13.63 4.94
C VAL A 77 5.42 -14.12 6.37
N LEU A 78 6.46 -13.86 7.18
CA LEU A 78 6.39 -14.04 8.61
C LEU A 78 5.58 -12.86 9.18
N PRO A 79 4.42 -13.08 9.79
CA PRO A 79 3.67 -12.00 10.41
C PRO A 79 4.57 -11.33 11.45
N PHE A 80 4.75 -10.02 11.30
CA PHE A 80 5.53 -9.18 12.19
C PHE A 80 4.81 -9.06 13.55
N THR A 81 4.83 -10.09 14.39
CA THR A 81 4.30 -10.00 15.75
C THR A 81 5.09 -10.80 16.78
N GLU A 82 6.41 -10.93 16.62
CA GLU A 82 7.31 -11.00 17.79
C GLU A 82 8.74 -10.67 17.39
N SER A 83 9.34 -9.75 18.13
CA SER A 83 10.76 -9.43 18.03
C SER A 83 11.60 -10.70 18.24
N VAL A 84 12.39 -11.12 17.25
CA VAL A 84 13.42 -12.17 17.43
C VAL A 84 14.55 -11.69 18.36
N LEU A 85 14.62 -10.38 18.61
CA LEU A 85 15.52 -9.82 19.60
C LEU A 85 14.88 -9.93 20.98
N PRO A 86 15.56 -10.52 21.98
CA PRO A 86 15.04 -10.52 23.34
C PRO A 86 14.81 -9.08 23.78
N CYS A 87 13.59 -8.76 24.19
CA CYS A 87 13.18 -7.43 24.64
C CYS A 87 13.92 -6.96 25.91
N ASN A 88 14.79 -7.80 26.49
CA ASN A 88 15.71 -7.46 27.57
C ASN A 88 17.11 -7.94 27.18
N GLY A 89 17.97 -7.00 26.79
CA GLY A 89 19.36 -7.28 26.43
C GLY A 89 20.06 -8.16 27.47
N GLY A 90 20.52 -9.33 27.05
CA GLY A 90 21.23 -10.26 27.92
C GLY A 90 21.29 -11.67 27.37
N VAL A 91 22.09 -11.89 26.32
CA VAL A 91 22.74 -13.20 26.16
C VAL A 91 23.98 -13.13 27.04
N MET A 92 23.92 -13.71 28.24
CA MET A 92 25.14 -14.13 28.92
C MET A 92 25.61 -15.42 28.25
N LEU A 93 26.90 -15.43 27.88
CA LEU A 93 27.64 -16.55 27.28
C LEU A 93 27.57 -17.81 28.12
#